data_AF-A0A959ZED4-F1
#
_entry.id   AF-A0A959ZED4-F1
#
_cell.length_a   1.000
_cell.length_b   1.000
_cell.length_c   1.000
_cell.angle_alpha   90.00
_cell.angle_beta   90.00
_cell.angle_gamma   90.00
#
_symmetry.space_group_name_H-M   'P 1'
#
loop_
_entity.id
_entity.type
_entity.pdbx_description
1 polymer ?
#
loop_
_entity_poly.entity_id
_entity_poly.type
_entity_poly.pdbx_seq_one_letter_code
_entity_poly.pdbx_strand_id
1 'polypeptide(L)'
;MPRIILTVGLLLGALSAALVATGCGGSDDGGQFANQPTGEFPVEVIDATFKPVQTVAETYDLTIAVRNSGEETIPAINTVIDLPGLGSTLAFAYGDKQPGLAMNQRPVWVLEEGWPKLADTVGRGGATTADKRTFEFGELAPGDTANMVWRLVAVRPGFYRLRYQIAAGLGPDTRAVDEAGRSPSGVLPVKISELARLTEINEKGQVVPVSPEEQLRVEAQQESANSELVP
;
A
#
# COMPACT_ATOMS: atom_id res chain seq x y z
N MET A 1 0.64 -90.61 -0.29
CA MET A 1 2.11 -90.70 -0.26
C MET A 1 2.69 -89.34 -0.69
N PRO A 2 3.83 -88.90 -0.11
CA PRO A 2 3.95 -87.54 0.46
C PRO A 2 5.05 -86.65 -0.17
N ARG A 3 5.10 -85.38 0.32
CA ARG A 3 6.25 -84.44 0.51
C ARG A 3 5.86 -83.03 0.03
N ILE A 4 5.62 -82.01 0.87
CA ILE A 4 6.51 -81.27 1.80
C ILE A 4 7.80 -80.79 1.13
N ILE A 5 7.99 -79.45 1.10
CA ILE A 5 9.20 -78.60 1.27
C ILE A 5 8.77 -77.22 0.70
N LEU A 6 8.32 -76.22 1.48
CA LEU A 6 9.01 -75.31 2.40
C LEU A 6 10.25 -74.57 1.83
N THR A 7 10.11 -73.25 1.73
CA THR A 7 11.11 -72.17 1.95
C THR A 7 12.07 -71.77 0.81
N VAL A 8 12.47 -70.48 0.91
CA VAL A 8 13.52 -69.72 0.20
C VAL A 8 13.03 -69.00 -1.08
N GLY A 9 13.13 -67.68 -1.24
CA GLY A 9 13.92 -66.69 -0.53
C GLY A 9 13.42 -65.26 -0.71
N LEU A 10 13.51 -64.56 0.41
CA LEU A 10 13.64 -63.13 0.60
C LEU A 10 14.78 -62.59 -0.30
N LEU A 11 14.51 -61.59 -1.14
CA LEU A 11 15.44 -60.53 -1.63
C LEU A 11 14.93 -59.91 -2.94
N LEU A 12 14.25 -58.77 -2.85
CA LEU A 12 14.20 -57.74 -3.89
C LEU A 12 13.91 -56.38 -3.24
N GLY A 13 14.87 -55.93 -2.44
CA GLY A 13 15.08 -54.53 -2.18
C GLY A 13 16.07 -54.01 -3.20
N ALA A 14 15.63 -53.17 -4.15
CA ALA A 14 16.50 -52.23 -4.84
C ALA A 14 15.69 -51.11 -5.50
N LEU A 15 16.04 -49.88 -5.15
CA LEU A 15 16.08 -48.73 -6.06
C LEU A 15 14.75 -48.03 -6.42
N SER A 16 14.09 -47.43 -5.42
CA SER A 16 13.29 -46.21 -5.65
C SER A 16 14.19 -44.99 -5.45
N ALA A 17 14.91 -44.62 -6.51
CA ALA A 17 15.71 -43.40 -6.58
C ALA A 17 15.23 -42.54 -7.76
N ALA A 18 15.16 -41.23 -7.53
CA ALA A 18 14.92 -40.14 -8.48
C ALA A 18 13.45 -39.80 -8.82
N LEU A 19 12.75 -39.21 -7.85
CA LEU A 19 11.71 -38.19 -8.09
C LEU A 19 12.09 -36.93 -7.31
N VAL A 20 13.12 -36.22 -7.77
CA VAL A 20 13.46 -34.88 -7.30
C VAL A 20 13.82 -34.02 -8.51
N ALA A 21 13.30 -32.80 -8.52
CA ALA A 21 13.57 -31.71 -9.46
C ALA A 21 12.76 -31.66 -10.77
N THR A 22 11.43 -31.70 -10.67
CA THR A 22 10.62 -30.69 -11.37
C THR A 22 10.19 -29.65 -10.34
N GLY A 23 11.14 -28.82 -9.92
CA GLY A 23 10.80 -27.59 -9.23
C GLY A 23 9.90 -26.78 -10.15
N CYS A 24 8.68 -26.49 -9.68
CA CYS A 24 7.82 -25.49 -10.28
C CYS A 24 8.52 -24.14 -10.10
N GLY A 25 9.30 -23.76 -11.10
CA GLY A 25 10.26 -22.66 -11.07
C GLY A 25 11.20 -22.80 -12.26
N GLY A 26 10.63 -23.07 -13.44
CA GLY A 26 11.39 -23.12 -14.68
C GLY A 26 12.00 -21.76 -14.95
N SER A 27 13.30 -21.77 -15.23
CA SER A 27 14.09 -20.66 -15.73
C SER A 27 13.68 -20.35 -17.17
N ASP A 28 12.43 -19.92 -17.35
CA ASP A 28 12.04 -19.27 -18.59
C ASP A 28 12.49 -17.82 -18.49
N ASP A 29 13.31 -17.39 -19.45
CA ASP A 29 13.77 -16.01 -19.65
C ASP A 29 12.61 -15.01 -19.87
N GLY A 30 11.38 -15.50 -19.82
CA GLY A 30 10.14 -14.74 -19.92
C GLY A 30 9.37 -14.65 -18.61
N GLY A 31 10.02 -14.25 -17.50
CA GLY A 31 9.35 -14.03 -16.20
C GLY A 31 8.07 -13.18 -16.29
N GLN A 32 7.31 -13.03 -15.20
CA GLN A 32 5.95 -12.41 -15.21
C GLN A 32 5.83 -10.99 -15.84
N PHE A 33 6.95 -10.37 -16.22
CA PHE A 33 7.04 -9.04 -16.82
C PHE A 33 7.59 -9.03 -18.26
N ALA A 34 7.86 -10.19 -18.88
CA ALA A 34 8.57 -10.28 -20.15
C ALA A 34 7.90 -9.58 -21.35
N ASN A 35 6.59 -9.32 -21.25
CA ASN A 35 5.82 -8.60 -22.26
C ASN A 35 5.43 -7.18 -21.81
N GLN A 36 5.98 -6.67 -20.70
CA GLN A 36 5.71 -5.29 -20.29
C GLN A 36 6.54 -4.31 -21.13
N PRO A 37 6.00 -3.11 -21.44
CA PRO A 37 6.78 -2.06 -22.08
C PRO A 37 8.02 -1.73 -21.24
N THR A 38 9.15 -1.44 -21.87
CA THR A 38 10.40 -1.08 -21.18
C THR A 38 10.75 0.37 -21.47
N GLY A 39 11.38 1.05 -20.52
CA GLY A 39 11.79 2.44 -20.69
C GLY A 39 11.77 3.26 -19.40
N GLU A 40 12.32 4.46 -19.51
CA GLU A 40 12.23 5.50 -18.50
C GLU A 40 11.22 6.54 -18.94
N PHE A 41 10.21 6.77 -18.11
CA PHE A 41 9.12 7.70 -18.38
C PHE A 41 9.24 8.90 -17.44
N PRO A 42 9.47 10.12 -17.97
CA PRO A 42 9.53 11.33 -17.16
C PRO A 42 8.20 11.60 -16.46
N VAL A 43 8.24 11.73 -15.14
CA VAL A 43 7.07 12.02 -14.31
C VAL A 43 7.41 13.11 -13.31
N GLU A 44 6.58 14.14 -13.30
CA GLU A 44 6.62 15.22 -12.32
C GLU A 44 5.58 14.96 -11.23
N VAL A 45 5.97 15.06 -9.95
CA VAL A 45 5.00 15.09 -8.84
C VAL A 45 4.59 16.54 -8.62
N ILE A 46 3.35 16.87 -8.98
CA ILE A 46 2.85 18.25 -8.95
C ILE A 46 2.18 18.60 -7.62
N ASP A 47 1.64 17.62 -6.90
CA ASP A 47 1.11 17.77 -5.55
C ASP A 47 1.22 16.47 -4.76
N ALA A 48 1.44 16.58 -3.46
CA ALA A 48 1.40 15.45 -2.53
C ALA A 48 0.95 15.97 -1.16
N THR A 49 -0.34 15.79 -0.88
CA THR A 49 -0.99 16.36 0.30
C THR A 49 -1.61 15.26 1.14
N PHE A 50 -1.31 15.27 2.44
CA PHE A 50 -2.02 14.50 3.44
C PHE A 50 -2.05 15.31 4.72
N LYS A 51 -3.20 15.37 5.40
CA LYS A 51 -3.35 16.23 6.58
C LYS A 51 -2.28 15.84 7.62
N PRO A 52 -1.37 16.75 8.02
CA PRO A 52 -0.23 16.41 8.86
C PRO A 52 -0.63 16.16 10.32
N VAL A 53 -1.70 16.79 10.79
CA VAL A 53 -2.30 16.51 12.10
C VAL A 53 -3.67 15.90 11.93
N GLN A 54 -3.81 14.71 12.46
CA GLN A 54 -4.99 13.87 12.35
C GLN A 54 -5.45 13.44 13.73
N THR A 55 -6.62 12.83 13.75
CA THR A 55 -7.29 12.35 14.96
C THR A 55 -7.84 10.97 14.67
N VAL A 56 -7.73 10.07 15.64
CA VAL A 56 -8.33 8.73 15.52
C VAL A 56 -9.82 8.78 15.22
N ALA A 57 -10.28 7.79 14.48
CA ALA A 57 -11.65 7.62 13.98
C ALA A 57 -12.14 8.68 12.97
N GLU A 58 -11.29 9.62 12.58
CA GLU A 58 -11.59 10.57 11.51
C GLU A 58 -11.07 10.09 10.16
N THR A 59 -11.70 10.59 9.10
CA THR A 59 -11.37 10.28 7.72
C THR A 59 -10.57 11.41 7.09
N TYR A 60 -9.52 11.07 6.35
CA TYR A 60 -8.63 12.01 5.69
C TYR A 60 -8.33 11.53 4.27
N ASP A 61 -8.28 12.47 3.33
CA ASP A 61 -7.88 12.20 1.96
C ASP A 61 -6.35 12.41 1.83
N LEU A 62 -5.63 11.37 1.43
CA LEU A 62 -4.27 11.46 0.88
C LEU A 62 -4.41 11.71 -0.62
N THR A 63 -3.84 12.78 -1.12
CA THR A 63 -3.84 13.12 -2.55
C THR A 63 -2.40 13.15 -3.05
N ILE A 64 -2.15 12.47 -4.17
CA ILE A 64 -0.88 12.53 -4.90
C ILE A 64 -1.23 12.81 -6.36
N ALA A 65 -0.78 13.93 -6.87
CA ALA A 65 -0.98 14.32 -8.25
C ALA A 65 0.35 14.25 -9.00
N VAL A 66 0.33 13.60 -10.16
CA VAL A 66 1.49 13.44 -11.02
C VAL A 66 1.16 13.83 -12.45
N ARG A 67 2.14 14.36 -13.16
CA ARG A 67 2.05 14.70 -14.57
C ARG A 67 3.04 13.89 -15.37
N ASN A 68 2.60 13.37 -16.51
CA ASN A 68 3.53 12.86 -17.51
C ASN A 68 4.24 14.05 -18.18
N SER A 69 5.50 14.27 -17.83
CA SER A 69 6.31 15.37 -18.37
C SER A 69 7.12 14.95 -19.61
N GLY A 70 6.98 13.69 -20.05
CA GLY A 70 7.62 13.16 -21.24
C GLY A 70 6.78 13.30 -22.52
N GLU A 71 7.29 12.70 -23.60
CA GLU A 71 6.67 12.70 -24.93
C GLU A 71 5.93 11.39 -25.25
N GLU A 72 6.08 10.36 -24.41
CA GLU A 72 5.48 9.03 -24.60
C GLU A 72 4.41 8.74 -23.54
N THR A 73 3.39 7.96 -23.90
CA THR A 73 2.37 7.50 -22.96
C THR A 73 3.00 6.57 -21.92
N ILE A 74 2.79 6.87 -20.64
CA ILE A 74 3.13 5.97 -19.54
C ILE A 74 2.16 4.78 -19.59
N PRO A 75 2.64 3.53 -19.61
CA PRO A 75 1.77 2.38 -19.79
C PRO A 75 0.96 2.02 -18.55
N ALA A 76 1.51 2.22 -17.35
CA ALA A 76 0.77 2.01 -16.10
C ALA A 76 1.34 2.87 -14.97
N ILE A 77 0.68 3.97 -14.64
CA ILE A 77 1.06 4.79 -13.50
C ILE A 77 0.68 4.09 -12.20
N ASN A 78 1.70 3.87 -11.36
CA ASN A 78 1.59 3.13 -10.13
C ASN A 78 2.10 3.97 -8.95
N THR A 79 1.45 3.81 -7.80
CA THR A 79 1.93 4.39 -6.54
C THR A 79 2.16 3.29 -5.52
N VAL A 80 3.39 3.22 -4.99
CA VAL A 80 3.75 2.37 -3.85
C VAL A 80 3.64 3.18 -2.58
N ILE A 81 2.89 2.70 -1.59
CA ILE A 81 2.73 3.34 -0.28
C ILE A 81 3.29 2.44 0.83
N ASP A 82 4.18 3.00 1.66
CA ASP A 82 4.66 2.30 2.84
C ASP A 82 4.93 3.23 4.03
N LEU A 83 5.11 2.61 5.21
CA LEU A 83 5.49 3.29 6.45
C LEU A 83 6.91 2.83 6.83
N PRO A 84 7.96 3.59 6.45
CA PRO A 84 9.34 3.14 6.57
C PRO A 84 9.71 2.83 8.03
N GLY A 85 10.36 1.68 8.24
CA GLY A 85 10.81 1.23 9.56
C GLY A 85 9.73 0.57 10.42
N LEU A 86 8.48 0.47 9.93
CA LEU A 86 7.39 -0.18 10.67
C LEU A 86 7.20 -1.66 10.35
N GLY A 87 7.97 -2.23 9.42
CA GLY A 87 8.02 -3.69 9.20
C GLY A 87 6.76 -4.31 8.63
N SER A 88 5.95 -3.53 7.91
CA SER A 88 4.72 -4.01 7.27
C SER A 88 4.92 -4.40 5.80
N THR A 89 4.15 -5.39 5.36
CA THR A 89 4.00 -5.79 3.95
C THR A 89 2.69 -5.28 3.33
N LEU A 90 1.90 -4.50 4.08
CA LEU A 90 0.65 -3.89 3.61
C LEU A 90 0.82 -2.36 3.55
N ALA A 91 0.09 -1.70 2.65
CA ALA A 91 -0.04 -0.25 2.72
C ALA A 91 -0.67 0.17 4.05
N PHE A 92 -0.29 1.35 4.55
CA PHE A 92 -0.91 2.00 5.71
C PHE A 92 -0.89 1.20 7.03
N ALA A 93 -0.02 0.20 7.15
CA ALA A 93 0.03 -0.71 8.30
C ALA A 93 1.44 -0.79 8.91
N TYR A 94 1.52 -1.37 10.11
CA TYR A 94 2.76 -1.73 10.80
C TYR A 94 2.80 -3.24 11.07
N GLY A 95 4.02 -3.76 11.19
CA GLY A 95 4.29 -5.12 11.65
C GLY A 95 4.36 -5.17 13.17
N ASP A 96 3.36 -5.78 13.79
CA ASP A 96 3.34 -6.09 15.21
C ASP A 96 4.39 -7.17 15.52
N LYS A 97 5.14 -6.97 16.60
CA LYS A 97 6.20 -7.88 17.03
C LYS A 97 5.72 -8.86 18.09
N GLN A 98 4.45 -8.81 18.49
CA GLN A 98 3.89 -9.73 19.46
C GLN A 98 4.02 -11.19 18.99
N PRO A 99 4.67 -12.07 19.79
CA PRO A 99 4.77 -13.48 19.46
C PRO A 99 3.40 -14.17 19.39
N GLY A 100 3.28 -15.18 18.52
CA GLY A 100 2.08 -16.01 18.40
C GLY A 100 0.95 -15.44 17.54
N LEU A 101 1.15 -14.28 16.90
CA LEU A 101 0.17 -13.74 15.94
C LEU A 101 0.22 -14.52 14.62
N ALA A 102 -0.94 -15.03 14.16
CA ALA A 102 -1.07 -15.66 12.84
C ALA A 102 -0.93 -14.63 11.70
N MET A 103 -1.41 -13.40 11.92
CA MET A 103 -1.20 -12.24 11.07
C MET A 103 -0.64 -11.13 11.93
N ASN A 104 0.58 -10.68 11.64
CA ASN A 104 1.25 -9.64 12.40
C ASN A 104 1.06 -8.23 11.83
N GLN A 105 0.33 -8.09 10.72
CA GLN A 105 0.05 -6.79 10.10
C GLN A 105 -1.12 -6.11 10.83
N ARG A 106 -0.96 -4.83 11.20
CA ARG A 106 -1.95 -4.03 11.95
C ARG A 106 -2.10 -2.65 11.31
N PRO A 107 -3.32 -2.13 11.15
CA PRO A 107 -3.53 -0.85 10.47
C PRO A 107 -3.05 0.34 11.31
N VAL A 108 -2.48 1.34 10.64
CA VAL A 108 -2.37 2.72 11.14
C VAL A 108 -3.51 3.54 10.56
N TRP A 109 -3.78 3.37 9.27
CA TRP A 109 -5.00 3.79 8.61
C TRP A 109 -5.74 2.62 7.98
N VAL A 110 -7.05 2.75 7.87
CA VAL A 110 -7.92 1.84 7.11
C VAL A 110 -8.33 2.56 5.83
N LEU A 111 -8.06 1.93 4.69
CA LEU A 111 -8.52 2.41 3.39
C LEU A 111 -10.03 2.16 3.25
N GLU A 112 -10.79 3.21 2.97
CA GLU A 112 -12.23 3.08 2.73
C GLU A 112 -12.53 2.22 1.50
N GLU A 113 -13.64 1.50 1.54
CA GLU A 113 -14.07 0.67 0.42
C GLU A 113 -14.31 1.53 -0.84
N GLY A 114 -13.84 1.02 -1.97
CA GLY A 114 -13.98 1.68 -3.26
C GLY A 114 -12.89 2.71 -3.55
N TRP A 115 -11.95 2.93 -2.64
CA TRP A 115 -10.76 3.76 -2.83
C TRP A 115 -9.50 2.89 -3.03
N PRO A 116 -8.40 3.42 -3.62
CA PRO A 116 -8.25 4.78 -4.14
C PRO A 116 -9.00 5.04 -5.45
N LYS A 117 -8.96 6.28 -5.94
CA LYS A 117 -9.56 6.71 -7.20
C LYS A 117 -8.71 7.77 -7.88
N LEU A 118 -8.89 7.96 -9.18
CA LEU A 118 -8.53 9.22 -9.82
C LEU A 118 -9.62 10.25 -9.48
N ALA A 119 -9.23 11.47 -9.10
CA ALA A 119 -10.16 12.57 -8.94
C ALA A 119 -11.04 12.68 -10.19
N ASP A 120 -12.34 12.92 -10.00
CA ASP A 120 -13.35 13.01 -11.07
C ASP A 120 -13.77 11.70 -11.76
N THR A 121 -13.28 10.54 -11.30
CA THR A 121 -13.74 9.23 -11.81
C THR A 121 -14.67 8.50 -10.83
N VAL A 122 -15.78 7.97 -11.35
CA VAL A 122 -16.67 7.07 -10.61
C VAL A 122 -16.25 5.64 -10.90
N GLY A 123 -15.58 4.99 -9.96
CA GLY A 123 -15.07 3.63 -10.11
C GLY A 123 -13.98 3.32 -9.09
N ARG A 124 -13.42 2.11 -9.10
CA ARG A 124 -12.22 1.78 -8.33
C ARG A 124 -10.98 2.20 -9.14
N GLY A 125 -10.21 3.18 -8.65
CA GLY A 125 -8.82 3.35 -9.07
C GLY A 125 -7.91 2.47 -8.19
N GLY A 126 -6.65 2.29 -8.57
CA GLY A 126 -5.72 1.47 -7.78
C GLY A 126 -6.06 -0.01 -7.82
N ALA A 127 -5.98 -0.64 -9.00
CA ALA A 127 -6.17 -2.08 -9.14
C ALA A 127 -5.25 -2.86 -8.18
N THR A 128 -5.75 -3.96 -7.63
CA THR A 128 -4.99 -4.80 -6.69
C THR A 128 -3.85 -5.50 -7.43
N THR A 129 -2.62 -5.15 -7.08
CA THR A 129 -1.43 -5.82 -7.61
C THR A 129 -1.00 -6.98 -6.69
N ALA A 130 0.04 -7.71 -7.09
CA ALA A 130 0.64 -8.74 -6.23
C ALA A 130 1.31 -8.14 -4.98
N ASP A 131 1.83 -6.91 -5.05
CA ASP A 131 2.30 -6.17 -3.87
C ASP A 131 1.14 -5.35 -3.29
N LYS A 132 0.76 -5.67 -2.05
CA LYS A 132 -0.35 -5.02 -1.34
C LYS A 132 -0.05 -3.57 -0.91
N ARG A 133 1.12 -3.05 -1.28
CA ARG A 133 1.50 -1.64 -1.14
C ARG A 133 1.33 -0.84 -2.43
N THR A 134 1.14 -1.51 -3.56
CA THR A 134 1.11 -0.87 -4.88
C THR A 134 -0.31 -0.74 -5.40
N PHE A 135 -0.63 0.46 -5.88
CA PHE A 135 -1.91 0.83 -6.48
C PHE A 135 -1.68 1.27 -7.92
N GLU A 136 -2.36 0.62 -8.88
CA GLU A 136 -2.26 0.90 -10.32
C GLU A 136 -3.45 1.72 -10.83
N PHE A 137 -3.16 2.78 -11.59
CA PHE A 137 -4.17 3.72 -12.10
C PHE A 137 -4.25 3.76 -13.64
N GLY A 138 -3.53 2.88 -14.34
CA GLY A 138 -3.60 2.74 -15.79
C GLY A 138 -2.69 3.70 -16.56
N GLU A 139 -2.94 3.85 -17.86
CA GLU A 139 -2.12 4.65 -18.75
C GLU A 139 -2.22 6.16 -18.45
N LEU A 140 -1.16 6.91 -18.74
CA LEU A 140 -1.14 8.38 -18.64
C LEU A 140 -0.47 8.99 -19.87
N ALA A 141 -1.26 9.69 -20.70
CA ALA A 141 -0.77 10.29 -21.94
C ALA A 141 0.21 11.45 -21.68
N PRO A 142 1.05 11.83 -22.67
CA PRO A 142 1.95 12.98 -22.56
C PRO A 142 1.22 14.26 -22.17
N GLY A 143 1.72 14.98 -21.16
CA GLY A 143 1.14 16.22 -20.65
C GLY A 143 -0.08 16.04 -19.73
N ASP A 144 -0.70 14.86 -19.69
CA ASP A 144 -1.85 14.59 -18.82
C ASP A 144 -1.42 14.46 -17.35
N THR A 145 -2.41 14.68 -16.48
CA THR A 145 -2.24 14.63 -15.02
C THR A 145 -3.13 13.56 -14.41
N ALA A 146 -2.56 12.71 -13.56
CA ALA A 146 -3.28 11.75 -12.73
C ALA A 146 -3.36 12.27 -11.29
N ASN A 147 -4.57 12.62 -10.84
CA ASN A 147 -4.86 13.04 -9.47
C ASN A 147 -5.33 11.83 -8.65
N MET A 148 -4.43 11.16 -7.94
CA MET A 148 -4.74 9.93 -7.20
C MET A 148 -5.14 10.27 -5.76
N VAL A 149 -6.26 9.72 -5.30
CA VAL A 149 -6.80 10.01 -3.97
C VAL A 149 -7.07 8.70 -3.23
N TRP A 150 -6.59 8.61 -1.98
CA TRP A 150 -6.90 7.56 -1.03
C TRP A 150 -7.69 8.16 0.13
N ARG A 151 -8.83 7.55 0.46
CA ARG A 151 -9.61 7.94 1.64
C ARG A 151 -9.31 7.03 2.81
N LEU A 152 -8.80 7.60 3.89
CA LEU A 152 -8.14 6.87 4.97
C LEU A 152 -8.74 7.23 6.33
N VAL A 153 -9.21 6.23 7.06
CA VAL A 153 -9.64 6.38 8.45
C VAL A 153 -8.44 6.15 9.36
N ALA A 154 -8.06 7.15 10.16
CA ALA A 154 -6.96 7.02 11.12
C ALA A 154 -7.40 6.16 12.32
N VAL A 155 -6.67 5.09 12.64
CA VAL A 155 -7.07 4.16 13.71
C VAL A 155 -6.03 3.96 14.81
N ARG A 156 -4.80 4.45 14.60
CA ARG A 156 -3.72 4.32 15.58
C ARG A 156 -3.03 5.64 15.87
N PRO A 157 -3.06 6.16 17.11
CA PRO A 157 -2.29 7.33 17.49
C PRO A 157 -0.79 7.15 17.27
N GLY A 158 -0.06 8.24 17.07
CA GLY A 158 1.39 8.23 16.96
C GLY A 158 1.95 9.16 15.89
N PHE A 159 3.26 9.10 15.72
CA PHE A 159 3.99 9.84 14.68
C PHE A 159 4.43 8.88 13.58
N TYR A 160 4.08 9.21 12.36
CA TYR A 160 4.26 8.37 11.19
C TYR A 160 4.94 9.17 10.07
N ARG A 161 5.71 8.45 9.25
CA ARG A 161 6.18 8.95 7.96
C ARG A 161 5.54 8.10 6.90
N LEU A 162 4.59 8.67 6.17
CA LEU A 162 4.00 8.01 5.02
C LEU A 162 4.91 8.29 3.83
N ARG A 163 5.44 7.25 3.20
CA ARG A 163 6.24 7.39 1.98
C ARG A 163 5.43 6.91 0.79
N TYR A 164 5.53 7.68 -0.29
CA TYR A 164 5.05 7.27 -1.60
C TYR A 164 6.19 7.22 -2.61
N GLN A 165 6.07 6.33 -3.58
CA GLN A 165 6.95 6.25 -4.74
C GLN A 165 6.12 5.97 -6.00
N ILE A 166 6.45 6.69 -7.07
CA ILE A 166 5.78 6.58 -8.36
C ILE A 166 6.56 5.62 -9.27
N ALA A 167 5.84 4.79 -10.02
CA ALA A 167 6.39 3.89 -11.03
C ALA A 167 5.55 3.95 -12.32
N ALA A 168 6.15 3.57 -13.45
CA ALA A 168 5.52 3.57 -14.77
C ALA A 168 5.07 2.16 -15.21
N GLY A 169 5.26 1.16 -14.36
CA GLY A 169 4.85 -0.23 -14.55
C GLY A 169 5.09 -1.05 -13.27
N LEU A 170 4.78 -2.34 -13.32
CA LEU A 170 4.99 -3.26 -12.18
C LEU A 170 6.32 -4.00 -12.29
N GLY A 171 6.88 -4.09 -13.50
CA GLY A 171 8.18 -4.67 -13.78
C GLY A 171 9.33 -3.71 -13.47
N PRO A 172 10.55 -4.26 -13.28
CA PRO A 172 11.74 -3.46 -12.96
C PRO A 172 12.22 -2.58 -14.12
N ASP A 173 11.88 -2.94 -15.36
CA ASP A 173 12.39 -2.30 -16.58
C ASP A 173 11.47 -1.18 -17.11
N THR A 174 10.34 -0.93 -16.45
CA THR A 174 9.37 0.13 -16.77
C THR A 174 9.37 1.17 -15.65
N ARG A 175 10.22 2.20 -15.76
CA ARG A 175 10.53 3.09 -14.65
C ARG A 175 9.94 4.48 -14.84
N ALA A 176 9.32 5.02 -13.80
CA ALA A 176 9.08 6.46 -13.72
C ALA A 176 10.36 7.14 -13.22
N VAL A 177 10.72 8.27 -13.82
CA VAL A 177 11.91 9.05 -13.45
C VAL A 177 11.58 10.54 -13.28
N ASP A 178 12.19 11.20 -12.29
CA ASP A 178 12.17 12.65 -12.12
C ASP A 178 13.21 13.32 -13.04
N GLU A 179 13.32 14.66 -13.01
CA GLU A 179 14.30 15.41 -13.79
C GLU A 179 15.77 15.00 -13.51
N ALA A 180 16.03 14.36 -12.37
CA ALA A 180 17.34 13.87 -11.97
C ALA A 180 17.54 12.37 -12.28
N GLY A 181 16.61 11.72 -12.99
CA GLY A 181 16.67 10.30 -13.36
C GLY A 181 16.33 9.32 -12.22
N ARG A 182 15.81 9.82 -11.09
CA ARG A 182 15.49 9.01 -9.90
C ARG A 182 14.01 8.69 -9.87
N SER A 183 13.62 7.65 -9.13
CA SER A 183 12.18 7.37 -8.94
C SER A 183 11.50 8.53 -8.20
N PRO A 184 10.45 9.15 -8.78
CA PRO A 184 9.72 10.22 -8.12
C PRO A 184 9.10 9.68 -6.82
N SER A 185 9.33 10.37 -5.72
CA SER A 185 8.92 9.91 -4.39
C SER A 185 8.84 11.07 -3.41
N GLY A 186 8.21 10.84 -2.26
CA GLY A 186 8.16 11.81 -1.18
C GLY A 186 7.77 11.18 0.15
N VAL A 187 7.91 11.97 1.22
CA VAL A 187 7.60 11.56 2.59
C VAL A 187 6.71 12.62 3.22
N LEU A 188 5.55 12.19 3.71
CA LEU A 188 4.56 13.01 4.39
C LEU A 188 4.60 12.67 5.90
N PRO A 189 5.09 13.58 6.76
CA PRO A 189 5.03 13.39 8.20
C PRO A 189 3.59 13.57 8.70
N VAL A 190 3.13 12.67 9.55
CA VAL A 190 1.78 12.70 10.11
C VAL A 190 1.79 12.39 11.60
N LYS A 191 1.09 13.20 12.39
CA LYS A 191 0.78 12.97 13.80
C LYS A 191 -0.70 12.63 13.93
N ILE A 192 -1.02 11.45 14.44
CA ILE A 192 -2.39 11.05 14.79
C ILE A 192 -2.56 11.22 16.31
N SER A 193 -3.46 12.11 16.72
CA SER A 193 -3.86 12.31 18.11
C SER A 193 -4.80 11.20 18.58
N GLU A 194 -4.74 10.88 19.87
CA GLU A 194 -5.66 9.96 20.56
C GLU A 194 -7.01 10.59 20.93
N LEU A 195 -7.15 11.90 20.74
CA LEU A 195 -8.34 12.69 21.05
C LEU A 195 -9.47 12.43 20.07
N ALA A 196 -10.17 11.30 20.16
CA ALA A 196 -11.37 11.08 19.35
C ALA A 196 -12.36 12.25 19.54
N ARG A 197 -13.08 12.66 18.48
CA ARG A 197 -14.20 13.59 18.66
C ARG A 197 -15.23 12.92 19.56
N LEU A 198 -15.51 13.55 20.70
CA LEU A 198 -16.59 13.12 21.57
C LEU A 198 -17.89 13.61 20.96
N THR A 199 -18.56 12.74 20.21
CA THR A 199 -19.88 13.02 19.64
C THR A 199 -20.94 12.04 20.14
N GLU A 200 -22.15 12.52 20.39
CA GLU A 200 -23.33 11.73 20.68
C GLU A 200 -24.38 11.90 19.58
N ILE A 201 -25.34 10.97 19.52
CA ILE A 201 -26.53 11.10 18.68
C ILE A 201 -27.63 11.70 19.56
N ASN A 202 -28.06 12.93 19.25
CA ASN A 202 -29.15 13.56 20.00
C ASN A 202 -30.50 12.89 19.69
N GLU A 203 -31.55 13.28 20.41
CA GLU A 203 -32.91 12.73 20.22
C GLU A 203 -33.49 12.91 18.79
N LYS A 204 -32.88 13.80 17.97
CA LYS A 204 -33.26 14.05 16.58
C LYS A 204 -32.47 13.19 15.58
N GLY A 205 -31.62 12.27 16.07
CA GLY A 205 -30.76 11.45 15.22
C GLY A 205 -29.56 12.20 14.64
N GLN A 206 -29.22 13.37 15.18
CA GLN A 206 -28.10 14.19 14.69
C GLN A 206 -26.85 13.92 15.53
N VAL A 207 -25.70 13.81 14.88
CA VAL A 207 -24.40 13.73 15.54
C VAL A 207 -24.06 15.12 16.08
N VAL A 208 -23.94 15.26 17.41
CA VAL A 208 -23.60 16.50 18.11
C VAL A 208 -22.40 16.29 19.02
N PRO A 209 -21.58 17.31 19.32
CA PRO A 209 -20.52 17.18 20.33
C PRO A 209 -21.10 16.86 21.71
N VAL A 210 -20.44 15.96 22.46
CA VAL A 210 -20.79 15.61 23.85
C VAL A 210 -20.57 16.82 24.79
N SER A 211 -19.59 17.68 24.47
CA SER A 211 -19.34 18.95 25.17
C SER A 211 -18.66 19.99 24.25
N PRO A 212 -19.22 21.20 24.10
CA PRO A 212 -18.57 22.29 23.36
C PRO A 212 -17.18 22.68 23.91
N GLU A 213 -16.97 22.61 25.23
CA GLU A 213 -15.69 22.97 25.86
C GLU A 213 -14.58 21.94 25.58
N GLU A 214 -14.93 20.65 25.56
CA GLU A 214 -13.98 19.59 25.23
C GLU A 214 -13.64 19.61 23.75
N GLN A 215 -14.62 19.91 22.88
CA GLN A 215 -14.39 20.09 21.45
C GLN A 215 -13.42 21.26 21.17
N LEU A 216 -13.59 22.39 21.86
CA LEU A 216 -12.67 23.53 21.76
C LEU A 216 -11.24 23.18 22.23
N ARG A 217 -11.10 22.33 23.25
CA ARG A 217 -9.78 21.83 23.68
C ARG A 217 -9.12 20.95 22.62
N VAL A 218 -9.87 20.06 21.99
CA VAL A 218 -9.36 19.21 20.89
C VAL A 218 -8.92 20.08 19.72
N GLU A 219 -9.72 21.07 19.33
CA GLU A 219 -9.40 22.02 18.25
C GLU A 219 -8.15 22.85 18.56
N ALA A 220 -8.03 23.40 19.78
CA ALA A 220 -6.84 24.15 20.19
C ALA A 220 -5.56 23.30 20.22
N GLN A 221 -5.66 22.03 20.62
CA GLN A 221 -4.52 21.10 20.58
C GLN A 221 -4.14 20.71 19.16
N GLN A 222 -5.10 20.61 18.24
CA GLN A 222 -4.82 20.41 16.82
C GLN A 222 -4.09 21.61 16.19
N GLU A 223 -4.51 22.83 16.53
CA GLU A 223 -3.87 24.06 16.03
C GLU A 223 -2.44 24.23 16.55
N SER A 224 -2.22 23.93 17.83
CA SER A 224 -0.88 23.89 18.43
C SER A 224 0.01 22.83 17.78
N ALA A 225 -0.51 21.60 17.58
CA ALA A 225 0.24 20.53 16.94
C ALA A 225 0.59 20.83 15.47
N ASN A 226 -0.26 21.56 14.74
CA ASN A 226 0.05 22.03 13.38
C ASN A 226 1.24 23.00 13.38
N SER A 227 1.33 23.86 14.39
CA SER A 227 2.42 24.83 14.54
C SER A 227 3.77 24.19 14.87
N GLU A 228 3.78 23.01 15.49
CA GLU A 228 5.02 22.26 15.77
C GLU A 228 5.58 21.53 14.53
N LEU A 229 4.76 21.34 13.49
CA LEU A 229 5.13 20.59 12.28
C LEU A 229 5.62 21.48 11.13
N VAL A 230 5.49 22.81 11.27
CA VAL A 230 6.00 23.80 10.30
C VAL A 230 7.01 24.68 11.05
N PRO A 231 8.33 24.58 10.77
CA PRO A 231 9.32 25.48 11.33
C PRO A 231 9.18 26.92 10.82
#